data_AF-A0A9N9J5M9-F1
#
_entry.id   AF-A0A9N9J5M9-F1
#
_cell.length_a   1.000
_cell.length_b   1.000
_cell.length_c   1.000
_cell.angle_alpha   90.00
_cell.angle_beta   90.00
_cell.angle_gamma   90.00
#
_symmetry.space_group_name_H-M   'P 1'
#
loop_
_entity.id
_entity.type
_entity.pdbx_description
1 polymer ?
#
loop_
_entity_poly.entity_id
_entity_poly.type
_entity_poly.pdbx_seq_one_letter_code
_entity_poly.pdbx_strand_id
1 'polypeptide(L)' 'VGRTNIAQHKIDTRNADPIRKNYYRMTKEEQEFIDGEIKKMLCEGIIQASDSPWASPAIL' A
#
# COMPACT_ATOMS: atom_id res chain seq x y z
N VAL A 1 -7.56 -8.17 -14.58
CA VAL A 1 -8.13 -7.58 -13.34
C VAL A 1 -9.23 -6.61 -13.74
N GLY A 2 -10.45 -6.77 -13.24
CA GLY A 2 -11.55 -5.85 -13.53
C GLY A 2 -11.50 -4.63 -12.63
N ARG A 3 -11.59 -3.43 -13.20
CA ARG A 3 -11.72 -2.15 -12.47
C ARG A 3 -13.07 -1.55 -12.84
N THR A 4 -13.82 -1.10 -11.84
CA THR A 4 -15.09 -0.40 -12.05
C THR A 4 -15.21 0.73 -11.04
N ASN A 5 -15.66 1.89 -11.51
CA ASN A 5 -15.96 3.04 -10.65
C ASN A 5 -17.43 3.02 -10.18
N ILE A 6 -18.19 1.98 -10.54
CA ILE A 6 -19.64 1.89 -10.30
C ILE A 6 -19.97 1.45 -8.87
N ALA A 7 -19.10 0.64 -8.24
CA ALA A 7 -19.32 0.13 -6.89
C ALA A 7 -18.02 0.09 -6.10
N GLN A 8 -18.09 0.52 -4.83
CA GLN A 8 -16.99 0.43 -3.87
C GLN A 8 -17.24 -0.72 -2.91
N HIS A 9 -16.23 -1.55 -2.67
CA HIS A 9 -16.32 -2.64 -1.71
C HIS A 9 -15.87 -2.16 -0.33
N LYS A 10 -16.74 -2.29 0.68
CA LYS A 10 -16.38 -2.04 2.08
C LYS A 10 -15.89 -3.34 2.72
N ILE A 11 -14.67 -3.30 3.26
CA ILE A 11 -14.12 -4.40 4.06
C ILE A 11 -14.57 -4.19 5.51
N ASP A 12 -15.24 -5.20 6.08
CA ASP A 12 -15.63 -5.20 7.50
C ASP A 12 -14.57 -5.91 8.34
N THR A 13 -13.83 -5.13 9.14
CA THR A 13 -12.79 -5.63 10.05
C THR A 13 -13.34 -6.11 11.40
N ARG A 14 -14.65 -5.96 11.64
CA ARG A 14 -15.32 -6.29 12.92
C ARG A 14 -14.55 -5.71 14.12
N ASN A 15 -14.14 -6.57 15.06
CA ASN A 15 -13.43 -6.20 16.28
C ASN A 15 -11.91 -6.43 16.19
N ALA A 16 -11.35 -6.54 14.97
CA ALA A 16 -9.91 -6.70 14.80
C ALA A 16 -9.21 -5.36 14.98
N ASP A 17 -8.25 -5.31 15.91
CA ASP A 17 -7.40 -4.15 16.11
C ASP A 17 -6.44 -3.94 14.93
N PRO A 18 -6.11 -2.69 14.58
CA PRO A 18 -5.13 -2.38 13.56
C PRO A 18 -3.76 -3.00 13.83
N ILE A 19 -3.20 -3.69 12.83
CA ILE A 19 -1.84 -4.20 12.88
C ILE A 19 -0.92 -3.26 12.10
N ARG A 20 0.07 -2.71 12.78
CA ARG A 20 1.09 -1.85 12.21
C ARG A 20 2.47 -2.48 12.35
N LYS A 21 3.08 -2.86 11.23
CA LYS A 21 4.43 -3.40 11.17
C LYS A 21 5.41 -2.35 10.65
N ASN A 22 6.59 -2.29 11.27
CA ASN A 22 7.67 -1.41 10.82
C ASN A 22 8.27 -1.92 9.51
N TYR A 23 8.84 -1.00 8.74
CA TYR A 23 9.64 -1.35 7.55
C TYR A 23 10.90 -2.12 7.95
N TYR A 24 11.26 -3.09 7.11
CA TYR A 24 12.53 -3.80 7.23
C TYR A 24 13.68 -2.95 6.71
N ARG A 25 14.90 -3.24 7.17
CA ARG A 25 16.09 -2.64 6.60
C ARG A 25 16.29 -3.17 5.18
N MET A 26 16.38 -2.25 4.23
CA MET A 26 16.64 -2.54 2.82
C MET A 26 17.97 -1.92 2.39
N THR A 27 18.55 -2.46 1.34
CA THR A 27 19.67 -1.85 0.61
C THR A 27 19.17 -0.62 -0.15
N LYS A 28 20.12 0.21 -0.60
CA LYS A 28 19.80 1.43 -1.36
C LYS A 28 19.13 1.11 -2.70
N GLU A 29 19.59 0.08 -3.39
CA GLU A 29 19.06 -0.35 -4.69
C GLU A 29 17.60 -0.84 -4.57
N GLU A 30 17.31 -1.62 -3.54
CA GLU A 30 15.96 -2.07 -3.20
C GLU A 30 15.02 -0.89 -2.90
N GLN A 31 15.50 0.08 -2.12
CA GLN A 31 14.71 1.27 -1.80
C GLN A 31 14.41 2.11 -3.05
N GLU A 32 15.41 2.34 -3.91
CA GLU A 32 15.24 3.07 -5.17
C GLU A 32 14.24 2.40 -6.12
N PHE A 33 14.26 1.07 -6.19
CA PHE A 33 13.29 0.30 -6.96
C PHE A 33 11.86 0.47 -6.42
N ILE A 34 11.67 0.33 -5.10
CA ILE A 34 10.35 0.51 -4.46
C ILE A 34 9.82 1.93 -4.69
N ASP A 35 10.66 2.94 -4.51
CA ASP A 35 10.28 4.34 -4.74
C ASP A 35 9.88 4.60 -6.19
N GLY A 36 10.55 3.93 -7.15
CA GLY A 36 10.19 3.96 -8.57
C GLY A 36 8.79 3.39 -8.84
N GLU A 37 8.50 2.20 -8.30
CA GLU A 37 7.20 1.56 -8.45
C GLU A 37 6.08 2.34 -7.74
N ILE A 38 6.34 2.92 -6.57
CA ILE A 38 5.38 3.81 -5.88
C ILE A 38 5.01 5.01 -6.77
N LYS A 39 6.01 5.69 -7.36
CA LYS A 39 5.75 6.84 -8.25
C LYS A 39 4.93 6.45 -9.46
N LYS A 40 5.24 5.29 -10.06
CA LYS A 40 4.49 4.75 -11.20
C LYS A 40 3.03 4.46 -10.82
N MET A 41 2.80 3.76 -9.71
CA MET A 41 1.45 3.43 -9.23
C MET A 41 0.64 4.66 -8.82
N LEU A 42 1.28 5.69 -8.26
CA LEU A 42 0.65 6.99 -8.00
C LEU A 42 0.23 7.69 -9.30
N CYS A 43 1.10 7.70 -10.32
CA CYS A 43 0.81 8.29 -11.63
C CYS A 43 -0.36 7.56 -12.33
N GLU A 44 -0.40 6.23 -12.21
CA GLU A 44 -1.48 5.39 -12.74
C GLU A 44 -2.78 5.45 -11.90
N GLY A 45 -2.78 6.15 -10.76
CA GLY A 45 -3.94 6.28 -9.87
C GLY A 45 -4.32 4.97 -9.16
N ILE A 46 -3.38 4.03 -9.03
CA ILE A 46 -3.59 2.72 -8.40
C ILE A 46 -3.56 2.83 -6.88
N ILE A 47 -2.69 3.69 -6.35
CA ILE A 47 -2.52 3.94 -4.91
C ILE A 47 -2.67 5.44 -4.62
N GLN A 48 -2.87 5.76 -3.34
CA GLN A 48 -2.92 7.13 -2.84
C GLN A 48 -2.27 7.22 -1.46
N ALA A 49 -1.81 8.40 -1.08
CA ALA A 49 -1.36 8.65 0.29
C ALA A 49 -2.54 8.47 1.26
N SER A 50 -2.27 7.87 2.43
CA SER A 50 -3.28 7.68 3.47
C SER A 50 -2.64 7.75 4.85
N ASP A 51 -3.41 8.22 5.84
CA ASP A 51 -3.07 8.14 7.25
C ASP A 51 -3.85 6.98 7.87
N SER A 52 -3.31 5.77 7.71
CA SER A 52 -3.95 4.52 8.13
C SER A 52 -3.29 3.96 9.40
N PRO A 53 -4.07 3.48 10.38
CA PRO A 53 -3.51 2.77 11.53
C PRO A 53 -2.97 1.38 11.14
N TRP A 54 -3.31 0.88 9.95
CA TRP A 54 -2.80 -0.37 9.38
C TRP A 54 -1.57 -0.10 8.51
N ALA A 55 -0.48 -0.83 8.75
CA ALA A 55 0.69 -0.77 7.88
C ALA A 55 1.35 -2.15 7.77
N SER A 56 1.72 -2.53 6.55
CA SER A 56 2.51 -3.72 6.25
C SER A 56 3.73 -3.31 5.41
N PRO A 57 4.95 -3.78 5.75
CA PRO A 57 6.13 -3.47 4.97
C PRO A 57 6.03 -4.08 3.57
N ALA A 58 6.48 -3.33 2.57
CA ALA A 58 6.76 -3.88 1.24
C ALA A 58 8.04 -4.72 1.31
N ILE A 59 8.12 -5.76 0.49
CA ILE A 59 9.29 -6.63 0.34
C ILE A 59 9.59 -6.78 -1.16
N LEU A 60 10.86 -6.98 -1.49
CA LEU A 60 11.34 -7.31 -2.84
C LEU A 60 11.78 -8.76 -2.93
#